data_AF-A0A7R9KXH5-F1
#
_entry.id   AF-A0A7R9KXH5-F1
#
_cell.length_a   1.000
_cell.length_b   1.000
_cell.length_c   1.000
_cell.angle_alpha   90.00
_cell.angle_beta   90.00
_cell.angle_gamma   90.00
#
_symmetry.space_group_name_H-M   'P 1'
#
loop_
_entity.id
_entity.type
_entity.pdbx_description
1 polymer ?
#
loop_
_entity_poly.entity_id
_entity_poly.type
_entity_poly.pdbx_seq_one_letter_code
_entity_poly.pdbx_strand_id
1 'polypeptide(L)'
;MTWKRQKQKFNTLCLWGVAYGLGDEGIDWSAILQLPKPAASPTATVCQLNSQTLDQFIQQNANTGVVVIRRDASTSGQSADNFGQQSAQLLANKNIAVCELSVDGQTVGGQGSEVVVYMNGKLHPYYGRRSASALLSFVLKLTTTHVRLITGKLDKKAYDLVNGPKLVGFFMPSTPDLIAYETVAAKYSPDVPFYLVTDRMVAKHLKLTVVGQINLVKPAEKLAITLPINPATGADIEAFIQQNKGVVLKYLTEHNVYDPSLQDPNRTSIVAIGDRTAAVGQYFHKLLTKAVRNITRENAAISAALLAKSAAELADPALDSTGTATADTAADTVAAETPIPSPIDLDSLEILWIDPQVFPSISVWLDQIPTTGAQRLDIYIGAVNPAAAERVWLDTTALNTTGGKGADETNLLLVRQWLQEVIATQVAAAQALASNVATIATITEPTTQTGRRFSAEPQSLAVREGQPFVLECVVTGDRVSAAAGDCLWLKDGRNIGANLARVSPDYQWRQQTTAGAVNVGDCSLVVASADAQRDNGQWVCEVAGDQRQPTLASRAATVTVTPAPKTEL
;
A
#
# COMPACT_ATOMS: atom_id res chain seq x y z
N MET A 1 -17.29 20.90 58.23
CA MET A 1 -17.59 21.87 57.16
C MET A 1 -18.01 21.12 55.91
N THR A 2 -19.32 21.03 55.70
CA THR A 2 -20.00 20.27 54.65
C THR A 2 -20.36 21.17 53.49
N TRP A 3 -19.82 20.94 52.29
CA TRP A 3 -20.27 21.59 51.07
C TRP A 3 -21.12 20.62 50.24
N LYS A 4 -22.41 20.98 50.13
CA LYS A 4 -23.46 20.22 49.43
C LYS A 4 -23.28 20.31 47.92
N ARG A 5 -23.50 19.17 47.26
CA ARG A 5 -23.72 19.01 45.81
C ARG A 5 -24.98 19.76 45.37
N GLN A 6 -24.87 20.60 44.33
CA GLN A 6 -26.01 20.95 43.48
C GLN A 6 -25.90 20.20 42.15
N LYS A 7 -26.79 19.21 41.97
CA LYS A 7 -27.19 18.68 40.67
C LYS A 7 -28.24 19.64 40.11
N GLN A 8 -28.02 20.22 38.94
CA GLN A 8 -29.11 20.71 38.11
C GLN A 8 -29.18 19.90 36.83
N LYS A 9 -30.37 19.34 36.61
CA LYS A 9 -30.82 18.61 35.44
C LYS A 9 -31.02 19.63 34.31
N PHE A 10 -30.45 19.39 33.14
CA PHE A 10 -30.90 20.03 31.91
C PHE A 10 -31.67 19.00 31.10
N ASN A 11 -33.00 19.14 31.09
CA ASN A 11 -33.84 18.56 30.06
C ASN A 11 -34.88 19.62 29.66
N THR A 12 -34.91 19.88 28.35
CA THR A 12 -36.03 20.39 27.55
C THR A 12 -36.53 21.82 27.79
N LEU A 13 -36.26 22.70 26.81
CA LEU A 13 -37.12 23.80 26.30
C LEU A 13 -36.33 24.48 25.15
N CYS A 14 -36.57 24.13 23.89
CA CYS A 14 -37.54 24.75 22.97
C CYS A 14 -37.61 26.28 23.08
N LEU A 15 -37.17 26.93 21.98
CA LEU A 15 -37.69 28.16 21.37
C LEU A 15 -38.35 29.15 22.34
N TRP A 16 -37.69 30.28 22.58
CA TRP A 16 -38.21 31.64 22.34
C TRP A 16 -37.07 32.63 22.58
N GLY A 17 -36.90 33.57 21.65
CA GLY A 17 -35.87 34.59 21.71
C GLY A 17 -36.13 35.56 22.86
N VAL A 18 -35.10 35.81 23.65
CA VAL A 18 -34.96 37.04 24.45
C VAL A 18 -33.53 37.51 24.28
N ALA A 19 -33.42 38.66 23.64
CA ALA A 19 -32.18 39.39 23.40
C ALA A 19 -31.55 39.82 24.73
N TYR A 20 -30.28 39.47 24.92
CA TYR A 20 -29.37 40.21 25.78
C TYR A 20 -28.31 40.84 24.89
N GLY A 21 -28.27 42.17 24.92
CA GLY A 21 -27.36 43.00 24.13
C GLY A 21 -25.90 42.65 24.41
N LEU A 22 -25.25 42.16 23.38
CA LEU A 22 -23.82 42.33 23.15
C LEU A 22 -23.72 43.25 21.93
N GLY A 23 -22.85 44.26 22.03
CA GLY A 23 -22.65 45.27 21.00
C GLY A 23 -22.46 44.64 19.62
N ASP A 24 -23.14 45.25 18.66
CA ASP A 24 -23.24 44.87 17.25
C ASP A 24 -21.93 45.19 16.49
N GLU A 25 -20.82 44.57 16.90
CA GLU A 25 -19.68 44.36 15.99
C GLU A 25 -19.78 42.94 15.44
N GLY A 26 -20.86 42.70 14.69
CA GLY A 26 -20.90 41.58 13.77
C GLY A 26 -19.69 41.72 12.84
N ILE A 27 -18.85 40.69 12.79
CA ILE A 27 -17.76 40.61 11.82
C ILE A 27 -18.39 40.83 10.44
N ASP A 28 -18.12 41.97 9.83
CA ASP A 28 -18.56 42.25 8.47
C ASP A 28 -17.78 41.34 7.52
N TRP A 29 -18.37 40.18 7.25
CA TRP A 29 -17.83 39.22 6.28
C TRP A 29 -17.68 39.86 4.90
N SER A 30 -18.46 40.89 4.56
CA SER A 30 -18.31 41.60 3.28
C SER A 30 -17.03 42.41 3.24
N ALA A 31 -16.63 43.08 4.33
CA ALA A 31 -15.34 43.75 4.44
C ALA A 31 -14.17 42.77 4.37
N ILE A 32 -14.27 41.57 4.97
CA ILE A 32 -13.25 40.51 4.85
C ILE A 32 -13.17 39.95 3.42
N LEU A 33 -14.31 39.76 2.75
CA LEU A 33 -14.37 39.30 1.36
C LEU A 33 -13.95 40.38 0.35
N GLN A 34 -13.98 41.65 0.74
CA GLN A 34 -13.50 42.81 -0.02
C GLN A 34 -12.04 43.17 0.26
N LEU A 35 -11.42 42.58 1.30
CA LEU A 35 -9.96 42.69 1.45
C LEU A 35 -9.32 42.24 0.13
N PRO A 36 -8.32 42.98 -0.38
CA PRO A 36 -7.59 42.55 -1.56
C PRO A 36 -7.15 41.12 -1.30
N LYS A 37 -7.58 40.17 -2.16
CA LYS A 37 -7.06 38.81 -2.13
C LYS A 37 -5.54 38.96 -2.05
N PRO A 38 -4.86 38.42 -1.02
CA PRO A 38 -3.44 38.66 -0.84
C PRO A 38 -2.79 38.34 -2.17
N ALA A 39 -2.19 39.36 -2.78
CA ALA A 39 -1.70 39.25 -4.15
C ALA A 39 -0.68 38.11 -4.12
N ALA A 40 -1.03 36.99 -4.76
CA ALA A 40 -0.05 35.96 -5.06
C ALA A 40 1.05 36.70 -5.81
N SER A 41 2.32 36.62 -5.37
CA SER A 41 3.40 37.44 -5.93
C SER A 41 3.41 37.27 -7.45
N PRO A 42 2.86 38.22 -8.24
CA PRO A 42 2.54 37.93 -9.64
C PRO A 42 3.82 37.80 -10.48
N THR A 43 4.95 38.23 -9.91
CA THR A 43 6.31 38.15 -10.44
C THR A 43 7.05 36.87 -10.08
N ALA A 44 6.54 36.04 -9.15
CA ALA A 44 7.18 34.78 -8.80
C ALA A 44 6.97 33.77 -9.93
N THR A 45 8.06 33.35 -10.55
CA THR A 45 8.07 32.41 -11.67
C THR A 45 8.76 31.11 -11.27
N VAL A 46 8.45 30.05 -12.02
CA VAL A 46 9.10 28.76 -11.86
C VAL A 46 10.53 28.83 -12.39
N CYS A 47 11.53 28.58 -11.53
CA CYS A 47 12.93 28.49 -11.95
C CYS A 47 13.19 27.24 -12.79
N GLN A 48 14.19 27.27 -13.67
CA GLN A 48 14.60 26.11 -14.45
C GLN A 48 15.94 25.59 -13.93
N LEU A 49 15.98 24.30 -13.62
CA LEU A 49 17.16 23.58 -13.16
C LEU A 49 17.47 22.43 -14.11
N ASN A 50 18.72 22.00 -14.09
CA ASN A 50 19.19 20.76 -14.70
C ASN A 50 19.95 19.94 -13.66
N SER A 51 20.39 18.73 -14.03
CA SER A 51 21.10 17.83 -13.12
C SER A 51 22.40 18.42 -12.55
N GLN A 52 23.06 19.32 -13.28
CA GLN A 52 24.32 19.93 -12.84
C GLN A 52 24.11 21.10 -11.87
N THR A 53 23.01 21.84 -12.00
CA THR A 53 22.75 23.04 -11.18
C THR A 53 21.94 22.76 -9.92
N LEU A 54 21.31 21.59 -9.83
CA LEU A 54 20.41 21.22 -8.74
C LEU A 54 21.07 21.28 -7.37
N ASP A 55 22.19 20.59 -7.17
CA ASP A 55 22.84 20.49 -5.86
C ASP A 55 23.32 21.85 -5.34
N GLN A 56 23.91 22.66 -6.23
CA GLN A 56 24.34 24.01 -5.90
C GLN A 56 23.13 24.88 -5.50
N PHE A 57 22.02 24.78 -6.22
CA PHE A 57 20.81 25.55 -5.92
C PHE A 57 20.18 25.15 -4.59
N ILE A 58 20.13 23.84 -4.28
CA ILE A 58 19.64 23.34 -2.99
C ILE A 58 20.53 23.87 -1.85
N GLN A 59 21.85 23.82 -2.01
CA GLN A 59 22.79 24.34 -0.99
C GLN A 59 22.62 25.84 -0.75
N GLN A 60 22.40 26.63 -1.80
CA GLN A 60 22.14 28.07 -1.69
C GLN A 60 20.83 28.39 -0.96
N ASN A 61 19.83 27.49 -1.03
CA ASN A 61 18.50 27.67 -0.46
C ASN A 61 18.23 26.75 0.75
N ALA A 62 19.28 26.26 1.42
CA ALA A 62 19.15 25.29 2.51
C ALA A 62 18.27 25.78 3.68
N ASN A 63 18.21 27.10 3.91
CA ASN A 63 17.47 27.73 5.01
C ASN A 63 16.03 28.13 4.66
N THR A 64 15.65 28.11 3.39
CA THR A 64 14.36 28.62 2.92
C THR A 64 13.48 27.53 2.31
N GLY A 65 14.09 26.53 1.67
CA GLY A 65 13.42 25.38 1.08
C GLY A 65 13.16 25.53 -0.43
N VAL A 66 13.18 24.40 -1.15
CA VAL A 66 13.03 24.33 -2.60
C VAL A 66 12.06 23.21 -2.97
N VAL A 67 11.03 23.53 -3.74
CA VAL A 67 10.20 22.53 -4.42
C VAL A 67 10.77 22.30 -5.81
N VAL A 68 11.00 21.04 -6.16
CA VAL A 68 11.45 20.65 -7.49
C VAL A 68 10.38 19.77 -8.13
N ILE A 69 9.93 20.20 -9.31
CA ILE A 69 8.96 19.49 -10.15
C ILE A 69 9.73 18.87 -11.30
N ARG A 70 9.69 17.55 -11.42
CA ARG A 70 10.30 16.84 -12.53
C ARG A 70 9.42 16.97 -13.77
N ARG A 71 10.03 17.29 -14.92
CA ARG A 71 9.41 17.14 -16.24
C ARG A 71 10.15 16.09 -17.07
N ASP A 72 9.40 15.20 -17.68
CA ASP A 72 9.93 14.31 -18.71
C ASP A 72 9.95 15.05 -20.06
N ALA A 73 11.08 14.95 -20.77
CA ALA A 73 11.34 15.66 -22.03
C ALA A 73 10.30 15.37 -23.14
N SER A 74 9.59 14.24 -23.06
CA SER A 74 8.54 13.81 -24.00
C SER A 74 7.22 14.59 -23.88
N THR A 75 7.03 15.36 -22.80
CA THR A 75 5.79 16.13 -22.54
C THR A 75 5.92 17.62 -22.87
N SER A 76 7.02 18.02 -23.53
CA SER A 76 7.43 19.40 -23.84
C SER A 76 6.47 20.25 -24.71
N GLY A 77 5.27 19.75 -25.04
CA GLY A 77 4.24 20.47 -25.78
C GLY A 77 2.90 20.66 -25.05
N GLN A 78 2.71 20.10 -23.85
CA GLN A 78 1.50 20.34 -23.07
C GLN A 78 1.74 21.52 -22.12
N SER A 79 0.86 22.53 -22.22
CA SER A 79 0.70 23.72 -21.36
C SER A 79 1.64 23.80 -20.16
N ALA A 80 2.36 24.92 -20.01
CA ALA A 80 3.02 25.32 -18.77
C ALA A 80 2.20 24.85 -17.56
N ASP A 81 2.79 24.02 -16.70
CA ASP A 81 2.05 23.38 -15.62
C ASP A 81 1.48 24.47 -14.71
N ASN A 82 0.17 24.69 -14.80
CA ASN A 82 -0.54 25.69 -14.00
C ASN A 82 -0.29 25.44 -12.50
N PHE A 83 -0.09 24.17 -12.12
CA PHE A 83 0.29 23.80 -10.76
C PHE A 83 1.64 24.40 -10.35
N GLY A 84 2.67 24.32 -11.19
CA GLY A 84 4.00 24.85 -10.88
C GLY A 84 3.96 26.37 -10.69
N GLN A 85 3.33 27.08 -11.63
CA GLN A 85 3.24 28.54 -11.57
C GLN A 85 2.38 29.03 -10.39
N GLN A 86 1.23 28.41 -10.13
CA GLN A 86 0.42 28.73 -8.94
C GLN A 86 1.16 28.43 -7.64
N SER A 87 1.91 27.33 -7.59
CA SER A 87 2.71 26.97 -6.43
C SER A 87 3.81 27.99 -6.18
N ALA A 88 4.50 28.45 -7.22
CA ALA A 88 5.53 29.50 -7.11
C ALA A 88 4.95 30.78 -6.51
N GLN A 89 3.78 31.22 -6.98
CA GLN A 89 3.14 32.44 -6.50
C GLN A 89 2.67 32.34 -5.05
N LEU A 90 2.19 31.17 -4.60
CA LEU A 90 1.78 30.94 -3.21
C LEU A 90 2.98 30.80 -2.25
N LEU A 91 4.02 30.07 -2.68
CA LEU A 91 5.17 29.72 -1.85
C LEU A 91 6.24 30.83 -1.79
N ALA A 92 6.25 31.78 -2.73
CA ALA A 92 7.13 32.94 -2.69
C ALA A 92 7.02 33.74 -1.39
N ASN A 93 5.80 33.89 -0.85
CA ASN A 93 5.57 34.59 0.42
C ASN A 93 6.12 33.84 1.64
N LYS A 94 6.58 32.59 1.46
CA LYS A 94 7.27 31.77 2.46
C LYS A 94 8.76 31.62 2.15
N ASN A 95 9.29 32.39 1.20
CA ASN A 95 10.66 32.30 0.68
C ASN A 95 11.01 30.94 0.06
N ILE A 96 10.02 30.14 -0.33
CA ILE A 96 10.26 28.81 -0.90
C ILE A 96 10.25 28.92 -2.42
N ALA A 97 11.37 28.53 -3.04
CA ALA A 97 11.50 28.50 -4.48
C ALA A 97 10.76 27.29 -5.07
N VAL A 98 10.15 27.46 -6.23
CA VAL A 98 9.57 26.36 -7.01
C VAL A 98 10.29 26.31 -8.34
N CYS A 99 10.99 25.21 -8.61
CA CYS A 99 11.73 25.01 -9.84
C CYS A 99 11.24 23.77 -10.58
N GLU A 100 11.42 23.77 -11.90
CA GLU A 100 11.32 22.61 -12.74
C GLU A 100 12.71 22.06 -13.05
N LEU A 101 12.82 20.74 -13.04
CA LEU A 101 14.03 20.03 -13.41
C LEU A 101 13.82 19.36 -14.77
N SER A 102 14.61 19.79 -15.74
CA SER A 102 14.74 19.10 -17.03
C SER A 102 15.71 17.92 -16.84
N VAL A 103 15.22 16.70 -17.07
CA VAL A 103 15.98 15.48 -16.81
C VAL A 103 16.44 14.83 -18.12
N ASP A 104 17.77 14.82 -18.34
CA ASP A 104 18.41 14.05 -19.42
C ASP A 104 18.64 12.58 -18.98
N GLY A 105 17.57 11.89 -18.61
CA GLY A 105 17.61 10.45 -18.28
C GLY A 105 18.20 10.05 -16.91
N GLN A 106 18.40 10.96 -15.95
CA GLN A 106 18.83 10.60 -14.58
C GLN A 106 17.73 10.79 -13.51
N THR A 107 17.58 9.80 -12.62
CA THR A 107 16.62 9.87 -11.50
C THR A 107 17.09 10.85 -10.43
N VAL A 108 16.43 12.00 -10.33
CA VAL A 108 16.53 12.85 -9.14
C VAL A 108 15.40 12.51 -8.16
N GLY A 109 15.80 12.03 -6.98
CA GLY A 109 15.07 12.17 -5.72
C GLY A 109 13.75 11.43 -5.55
N GLY A 110 13.78 10.26 -4.88
CA GLY A 110 12.60 9.54 -4.39
C GLY A 110 11.98 8.60 -5.44
N GLN A 111 11.86 7.31 -5.11
CA GLN A 111 11.21 6.32 -5.98
C GLN A 111 9.74 6.76 -6.25
N GLY A 112 9.41 7.08 -7.51
CA GLY A 112 8.04 7.27 -7.99
C GLY A 112 7.37 8.62 -7.72
N SER A 113 8.05 9.64 -7.18
CA SER A 113 7.47 10.99 -7.02
C SER A 113 7.94 11.95 -8.10
N GLU A 114 7.01 12.65 -8.75
CA GLU A 114 7.33 13.71 -9.73
C GLU A 114 7.63 15.07 -9.06
N VAL A 115 7.25 15.22 -7.80
CA VAL A 115 7.46 16.45 -7.01
C VAL A 115 8.24 16.10 -5.75
N VAL A 116 9.29 16.86 -5.47
CA VAL A 116 10.09 16.72 -4.25
C VAL A 116 10.27 18.07 -3.57
N VAL A 117 10.31 18.06 -2.25
CA VAL A 117 10.54 19.26 -1.43
C VAL A 117 11.83 19.08 -0.65
N TYR A 118 12.81 19.94 -0.92
CA TYR A 118 14.02 20.07 -0.12
C TYR A 118 13.78 21.11 0.96
N MET A 119 13.83 20.71 2.23
CA MET A 119 13.60 21.61 3.36
C MET A 119 14.38 21.12 4.57
N ASN A 120 14.98 22.04 5.35
CA ASN A 120 15.74 21.70 6.56
C ASN A 120 16.83 20.63 6.32
N GLY A 121 17.50 20.70 5.17
CA GLY A 121 18.54 19.73 4.76
C GLY A 121 18.02 18.33 4.41
N LYS A 122 16.71 18.15 4.22
CA LYS A 122 16.08 16.86 3.90
C LYS A 122 15.27 16.92 2.63
N LEU A 123 15.23 15.79 1.93
CA LEU A 123 14.39 15.56 0.77
C LEU A 123 13.09 14.88 1.22
N HIS A 124 11.97 15.49 0.88
CA HIS A 124 10.62 14.99 1.15
C HIS A 124 9.89 14.74 -0.18
N PRO A 125 9.68 13.48 -0.57
CA PRO A 125 8.84 13.16 -1.73
C PRO A 125 7.40 13.63 -1.48
N TYR A 126 6.76 14.20 -2.50
CA TYR A 126 5.38 14.65 -2.43
C TYR A 126 4.48 13.81 -3.34
N TYR A 127 3.70 12.93 -2.73
CA TYR A 127 2.75 12.05 -3.41
C TYR A 127 1.31 12.58 -3.39
N GLY A 128 1.13 13.89 -3.19
CA GLY A 128 -0.18 14.50 -3.03
C GLY A 128 -0.83 14.94 -4.33
N ARG A 129 -1.98 15.59 -4.20
CA ARG A 129 -2.68 16.22 -5.31
C ARG A 129 -1.79 17.31 -5.93
N ARG A 130 -1.75 17.40 -7.26
CA ARG A 130 -1.12 18.51 -8.00
C ARG A 130 -2.00 19.77 -7.91
N SER A 131 -2.17 20.29 -6.70
CA SER A 131 -2.82 21.56 -6.39
C SER A 131 -1.90 22.40 -5.50
N ALA A 132 -1.78 23.69 -5.82
CA ALA A 132 -0.92 24.61 -5.09
C ALA A 132 -1.31 24.73 -3.60
N SER A 133 -2.61 24.60 -3.28
CA SER A 133 -3.09 24.60 -1.89
C SER A 133 -2.65 23.35 -1.12
N ALA A 134 -2.73 22.17 -1.75
CA ALA A 134 -2.34 20.90 -1.14
C ALA A 134 -0.82 20.84 -0.90
N LEU A 135 -0.04 21.34 -1.86
CA LEU A 135 1.41 21.47 -1.74
C LEU A 135 1.80 22.47 -0.65
N LEU A 136 1.17 23.66 -0.60
CA LEU A 136 1.41 24.64 0.47
C LEU A 136 1.12 24.02 1.85
N SER A 137 -0.01 23.33 1.99
CA SER A 137 -0.37 22.66 3.24
C SER A 137 0.64 21.56 3.62
N PHE A 138 1.17 20.80 2.65
CA PHE A 138 2.25 19.84 2.88
C PHE A 138 3.54 20.52 3.36
N VAL A 139 3.98 21.56 2.67
CA VAL A 139 5.15 22.36 3.00
C VAL A 139 5.05 22.94 4.42
N LEU A 140 3.89 23.48 4.79
CA LEU A 140 3.65 24.00 6.13
C LEU A 140 3.70 22.91 7.22
N LYS A 141 3.44 21.64 6.87
CA LYS A 141 3.63 20.53 7.82
C LYS A 141 5.10 20.21 8.04
N LEU A 142 5.94 20.36 7.02
CA LEU A 142 7.39 20.15 7.11
C LEU A 142 8.08 21.17 8.05
N THR A 143 7.49 22.36 8.23
CA THR A 143 8.03 23.40 9.14
C THR A 143 7.57 23.25 10.59
N THR A 144 6.69 22.28 10.89
CA THR A 144 6.22 22.06 12.27
C THR A 144 7.30 21.44 13.15
N THR A 145 7.16 21.61 14.48
CA THR A 145 8.14 21.07 15.43
C THR A 145 8.19 19.55 15.37
N HIS A 146 9.41 19.01 15.28
CA HIS A 146 9.68 17.58 15.20
C HIS A 146 9.20 16.80 16.44
N VAL A 147 9.16 17.46 17.60
CA VAL A 147 8.63 16.93 18.86
C VAL A 147 7.55 17.88 19.40
N ARG A 148 6.44 17.32 19.85
CA ARG A 148 5.30 18.06 20.43
C ARG A 148 5.20 17.77 21.93
N LEU A 149 5.28 18.80 22.75
CA LEU A 149 5.17 18.66 24.20
C LEU A 149 3.70 18.41 24.61
N ILE A 150 3.49 17.45 25.52
CA ILE A 150 2.20 17.22 26.18
C ILE A 150 2.34 17.66 27.63
N THR A 151 1.76 18.82 27.95
CA THR A 151 1.81 19.42 29.30
C THR A 151 0.53 19.19 30.09
N GLY A 152 -0.59 18.88 29.42
CA GLY A 152 -1.87 18.78 30.10
C GLY A 152 -2.97 18.09 29.31
N LYS A 153 -4.21 18.27 29.80
CA LYS A 153 -5.40 17.58 29.27
C LYS A 153 -5.75 18.00 27.84
N LEU A 154 -5.54 19.27 27.48
CA LEU A 154 -5.81 19.78 26.14
C LEU A 154 -4.86 19.12 25.13
N ASP A 155 -3.56 19.15 25.41
CA ASP A 155 -2.53 18.52 24.58
C ASP A 155 -2.77 17.02 24.45
N LYS A 156 -3.16 16.35 25.55
CA LYS A 156 -3.52 14.94 25.50
C LYS A 156 -4.73 14.68 24.60
N LYS A 157 -5.75 15.54 24.62
CA LYS A 157 -6.89 15.41 23.70
C LYS A 157 -6.45 15.58 22.25
N ALA A 158 -5.59 16.56 21.95
CA ALA A 158 -5.03 16.75 20.62
C ALA A 158 -4.19 15.55 20.18
N TYR A 159 -3.36 15.02 21.09
CA TYR A 159 -2.61 13.77 20.90
C TYR A 159 -3.56 12.61 20.57
N ASP A 160 -4.63 12.40 21.33
CA ASP A 160 -5.58 11.30 21.14
C ASP A 160 -6.29 11.37 19.76
N LEU A 161 -6.45 12.56 19.17
CA LEU A 161 -7.08 12.78 17.86
C LEU A 161 -6.17 12.46 16.65
N VAL A 162 -4.87 12.33 16.84
CA VAL A 162 -3.96 11.94 15.76
C VAL A 162 -4.20 10.48 15.39
N ASN A 163 -4.57 10.24 14.13
CA ASN A 163 -5.05 8.96 13.62
C ASN A 163 -3.93 7.98 13.20
N GLY A 164 -2.72 8.47 12.89
CA GLY A 164 -1.58 7.65 12.47
C GLY A 164 -0.72 7.14 13.64
N PRO A 165 0.27 6.26 13.35
CA PRO A 165 1.30 5.87 14.31
C PRO A 165 1.98 7.10 14.90
N LYS A 166 2.22 7.07 16.21
CA LYS A 166 2.89 8.16 16.92
C LYS A 166 3.70 7.62 18.08
N LEU A 167 4.86 8.23 18.32
CA LEU A 167 5.70 7.91 19.47
C LEU A 167 5.42 8.91 20.60
N VAL A 168 5.44 8.42 21.83
CA VAL A 168 5.39 9.26 23.01
C VAL A 168 6.41 8.77 24.03
N GLY A 169 7.28 9.66 24.49
CA GLY A 169 8.32 9.38 25.47
C GLY A 169 8.17 10.20 26.75
N PHE A 170 8.55 9.61 27.88
CA PHE A 170 8.62 10.30 29.17
C PHE A 170 10.08 10.51 29.57
N PHE A 171 10.54 11.75 29.56
CA PHE A 171 11.94 12.08 29.84
C PHE A 171 12.05 13.21 30.86
N MET A 172 13.15 13.22 31.61
CA MET A 172 13.54 14.40 32.35
C MET A 172 14.27 15.36 31.41
N PRO A 173 14.13 16.69 31.58
CA PRO A 173 14.86 17.67 30.76
C PRO A 173 16.38 17.44 30.80
N SER A 174 17.06 17.75 29.70
CA SER A 174 18.53 17.76 29.60
C SER A 174 19.21 16.40 29.83
N THR A 175 18.55 15.29 29.46
CA THR A 175 19.09 13.93 29.56
C THR A 175 19.63 13.43 28.20
N PRO A 176 20.68 12.59 28.16
CA PRO A 176 21.26 12.12 26.90
C PRO A 176 20.29 11.31 26.03
N ASP A 177 19.39 10.54 26.65
CA ASP A 177 18.32 9.78 26.01
C ASP A 177 17.25 10.68 25.40
N LEU A 178 16.95 11.84 26.00
CA LEU A 178 16.10 12.85 25.37
C LEU A 178 16.75 13.40 24.09
N ILE A 179 18.06 13.68 24.11
CA ILE A 179 18.78 14.17 22.92
C ILE A 179 18.75 13.12 21.80
N ALA A 180 18.93 11.84 22.13
CA ALA A 180 18.80 10.75 21.17
C ALA A 180 17.38 10.67 20.59
N TYR A 181 16.36 10.80 21.44
CA TYR A 181 14.96 10.83 21.02
C TYR A 181 14.64 12.00 20.08
N GLU A 182 15.10 13.20 20.40
CA GLU A 182 14.93 14.40 19.56
C GLU A 182 15.69 14.30 18.23
N THR A 183 16.87 13.69 18.23
CA THR A 183 17.67 13.46 17.02
C THR A 183 16.94 12.53 16.05
N VAL A 184 16.37 11.42 16.57
CA VAL A 184 15.56 10.50 15.75
C VAL A 184 14.25 11.18 15.32
N ALA A 185 13.60 11.94 16.20
CA ALA A 185 12.40 12.71 15.86
C ALA A 185 12.65 13.67 14.71
N ALA A 186 13.81 14.34 14.70
CA ALA A 186 14.19 15.19 13.59
C ALA A 186 14.21 14.39 12.28
N LYS A 187 14.86 13.22 12.25
CA LYS A 187 15.00 12.37 11.06
C LYS A 187 13.67 11.84 10.51
N TYR A 188 12.71 11.51 11.38
CA TYR A 188 11.45 10.86 10.99
C TYR A 188 10.24 11.82 10.89
N SER A 189 10.40 13.08 11.29
CA SER A 189 9.34 14.08 11.17
C SER A 189 9.25 14.62 9.72
N PRO A 190 8.03 14.89 9.21
CA PRO A 190 6.74 14.74 9.90
C PRO A 190 6.05 13.38 9.68
N ASP A 191 6.68 12.45 8.98
CA ASP A 191 6.11 11.14 8.62
C ASP A 191 5.65 10.35 9.85
N VAL A 192 6.46 10.41 10.93
CA VAL A 192 6.12 9.86 12.24
C VAL A 192 6.11 10.99 13.27
N PRO A 193 4.96 11.34 13.87
CA PRO A 193 4.88 12.35 14.92
C PRO A 193 5.48 11.86 16.26
N PHE A 194 6.33 12.70 16.87
CA PHE A 194 6.91 12.45 18.20
C PHE A 194 6.29 13.37 19.25
N TYR A 195 6.05 12.81 20.43
CA TYR A 195 5.48 13.51 21.57
C TYR A 195 6.36 13.35 22.80
N LEU A 196 6.58 14.44 23.51
CA LEU A 196 7.37 14.48 24.73
C LEU A 196 6.49 14.76 25.94
N VAL A 197 6.75 14.05 27.02
CA VAL A 197 6.19 14.32 28.33
C VAL A 197 7.35 14.50 29.31
N THR A 198 7.28 15.55 30.12
CA THR A 198 8.26 15.81 31.20
C THR A 198 7.62 15.73 32.59
N ASP A 199 6.29 15.83 32.68
CA ASP A 199 5.54 15.76 33.93
C ASP A 199 5.07 14.31 34.22
N ARG A 200 5.36 13.81 35.43
CA ARG A 200 5.02 12.45 35.87
C ARG A 200 3.50 12.19 35.94
N MET A 201 2.70 13.19 36.30
CA MET A 201 1.23 13.05 36.34
C MET A 201 0.66 12.92 34.94
N VAL A 202 1.18 13.70 33.98
CA VAL A 202 0.80 13.57 32.57
C VAL A 202 1.25 12.23 32.00
N ALA A 203 2.47 11.78 32.32
CA ALA A 203 3.03 10.50 31.89
C ALA A 203 2.13 9.32 32.32
N LYS A 204 1.62 9.36 33.57
CA LYS A 204 0.68 8.36 34.08
C LYS A 204 -0.59 8.25 33.24
N HIS A 205 -1.13 9.37 32.75
CA HIS A 205 -2.31 9.37 31.87
C HIS A 205 -2.04 8.83 30.46
N LEU A 206 -0.77 8.72 30.07
CA LEU A 206 -0.31 8.13 28.80
C LEU A 206 0.26 6.71 28.99
N LYS A 207 0.11 6.13 30.19
CA LYS A 207 0.67 4.82 30.56
C LYS A 207 2.19 4.74 30.41
N LEU A 208 2.86 5.85 30.68
CA LEU A 208 4.31 5.95 30.81
C LEU A 208 4.63 5.99 32.31
N THR A 209 5.38 5.00 32.79
CA THR A 209 5.62 4.76 34.21
C THR A 209 7.06 5.05 34.63
N VAL A 210 8.01 4.77 33.74
CA VAL A 210 9.45 4.90 33.98
C VAL A 210 10.02 6.01 33.10
N VAL A 211 10.96 6.79 33.64
CA VAL A 211 11.72 7.79 32.85
C VAL A 211 12.52 7.03 31.76
N GLY A 212 12.60 7.59 30.57
CA GLY A 212 13.19 6.96 29.39
C GLY A 212 12.25 6.00 28.66
N GLN A 213 11.05 5.72 29.20
CA GLN A 213 10.08 4.85 28.55
C GLN A 213 9.52 5.51 27.29
N ILE A 214 9.55 4.77 26.19
CA ILE A 214 8.98 5.16 24.89
C ILE A 214 7.88 4.19 24.52
N ASN A 215 6.71 4.71 24.16
CA ASN A 215 5.60 3.94 23.64
C ASN A 215 5.31 4.35 22.19
N LEU A 216 5.12 3.37 21.31
CA LEU A 216 4.51 3.55 19.99
C LEU A 216 3.02 3.24 20.09
N VAL A 217 2.18 4.15 19.61
CA VAL A 217 0.73 4.03 19.67
C VAL A 217 0.16 4.05 18.27
N LYS A 218 -0.59 3.00 17.92
CA LYS A 218 -1.41 2.89 16.70
C LYS A 218 -2.89 3.08 17.10
N PRO A 219 -3.51 4.24 16.84
CA PRO A 219 -4.85 4.58 17.38
C PRO A 219 -5.97 3.60 17.04
N ALA A 220 -5.95 3.04 15.82
CA ALA A 220 -6.89 2.03 15.37
C ALA A 220 -6.76 0.73 16.17
N GLU A 221 -5.54 0.32 16.51
CA GLU A 221 -5.23 -0.91 17.26
C GLU A 221 -5.25 -0.70 18.79
N LYS A 222 -5.12 0.56 19.26
CA LYS A 222 -5.13 1.07 20.67
C LYS A 222 -4.13 0.44 21.63
N LEU A 223 -3.48 -0.67 21.28
CA LEU A 223 -2.39 -1.22 22.05
C LEU A 223 -1.17 -0.31 21.87
N ALA A 224 -0.71 0.24 22.99
CA ALA A 224 0.58 0.92 23.04
C ALA A 224 1.65 -0.17 23.13
N ILE A 225 2.62 -0.11 22.25
CA ILE A 225 3.76 -1.01 22.22
C ILE A 225 4.89 -0.27 22.94
N THR A 226 5.38 -0.83 24.04
CA THR A 226 6.49 -0.24 24.79
C THR A 226 7.81 -0.72 24.21
N LEU A 227 8.73 0.21 23.96
CA LEU A 227 10.09 -0.11 23.55
C LEU A 227 10.79 -0.85 24.71
N PRO A 228 11.30 -2.07 24.49
CA PRO A 228 11.77 -2.94 25.58
C PRO A 228 13.08 -2.47 26.23
N ILE A 229 13.90 -1.72 25.49
CA ILE A 229 15.20 -1.21 25.93
C ILE A 229 15.03 0.17 26.60
N ASN A 230 15.54 0.34 27.82
CA ASN A 230 15.53 1.63 28.53
C ASN A 230 16.80 1.76 29.39
N PRO A 231 17.66 2.78 29.17
CA PRO A 231 17.55 3.86 28.19
C PRO A 231 17.78 3.39 26.75
N ALA A 232 17.01 3.94 25.81
CA ALA A 232 17.11 3.60 24.39
C ALA A 232 18.14 4.48 23.68
N THR A 233 18.95 3.88 22.79
CA THR A 233 19.79 4.64 21.85
C THR A 233 18.98 5.09 20.63
N GLY A 234 19.54 6.00 19.83
CA GLY A 234 18.90 6.40 18.57
C GLY A 234 18.64 5.20 17.65
N ALA A 235 19.59 4.27 17.54
CA ALA A 235 19.44 3.07 16.73
C ALA A 235 18.32 2.15 17.23
N ASP A 236 18.14 2.01 18.54
CA ASP A 236 17.05 1.22 19.11
C ASP A 236 15.68 1.81 18.76
N ILE A 237 15.56 3.15 18.83
CA ILE A 237 14.32 3.86 18.46
C ILE A 237 14.03 3.68 16.97
N GLU A 238 15.05 3.79 16.11
CA GLU A 238 14.89 3.58 14.67
C GLU A 238 14.45 2.15 14.35
N ALA A 239 15.12 1.15 14.90
CA ALA A 239 14.75 -0.26 14.72
C ALA A 239 13.32 -0.52 15.22
N PHE A 240 12.94 0.06 16.35
CA PHE A 240 11.59 -0.03 16.89
C PHE A 240 10.53 0.58 15.97
N ILE A 241 10.82 1.73 15.34
CA ILE A 241 9.92 2.34 14.35
C ILE A 241 9.78 1.43 13.13
N GLN A 242 10.89 0.90 12.59
CA GLN A 242 10.86 0.05 11.40
C GLN A 242 10.12 -1.27 11.66
N GLN A 243 10.38 -1.91 12.80
CA GLN A 243 9.71 -3.16 13.20
C GLN A 243 8.19 -2.98 13.31
N ASN A 244 7.73 -1.78 13.66
CA ASN A 244 6.32 -1.46 13.87
C ASN A 244 5.73 -0.61 12.74
N LYS A 245 6.41 -0.56 11.58
CA LYS A 245 6.01 0.22 10.39
C LYS A 245 4.89 -0.50 9.63
N GLY A 246 3.69 -0.44 10.18
CA GLY A 246 2.49 -0.99 9.57
C GLY A 246 1.26 -0.61 10.37
N VAL A 247 0.19 -0.24 9.68
CA VAL A 247 -1.12 0.01 10.28
C VAL A 247 -2.18 -0.67 9.46
N VAL A 248 -3.15 -1.24 10.15
CA VAL A 248 -4.33 -1.84 9.52
C VAL A 248 -5.20 -0.76 8.88
N LEU A 249 -5.28 0.45 9.46
CA LEU A 249 -6.14 1.53 8.96
C LEU A 249 -5.29 2.76 8.57
N LYS A 250 -5.26 3.04 7.26
CA LYS A 250 -4.66 4.24 6.65
C LYS A 250 -5.75 5.23 6.27
N TYR A 251 -5.37 6.49 6.10
CA TYR A 251 -6.27 7.56 5.69
C TYR A 251 -5.75 8.16 4.40
N LEU A 252 -6.62 8.25 3.41
CA LEU A 252 -6.35 9.04 2.23
C LEU A 252 -6.40 10.53 2.62
N THR A 253 -5.37 11.27 2.24
CA THR A 253 -5.23 12.70 2.49
C THR A 253 -4.78 13.38 1.20
N GLU A 254 -4.94 14.70 1.12
CA GLU A 254 -4.52 15.43 -0.08
C GLU A 254 -3.01 15.35 -0.37
N HIS A 255 -2.20 14.84 0.57
CA HIS A 255 -0.73 14.77 0.45
C HIS A 255 -0.19 13.39 0.07
N ASN A 256 -1.03 12.35 0.04
CA ASN A 256 -0.58 10.97 -0.17
C ASN A 256 -1.42 10.21 -1.21
N VAL A 257 -2.20 10.90 -2.04
CA VAL A 257 -3.11 10.27 -3.03
C VAL A 257 -2.39 9.27 -3.95
N TYR A 258 -1.13 9.53 -4.27
CA TYR A 258 -0.30 8.70 -5.14
C TYR A 258 0.82 7.97 -4.38
N ASP A 259 0.72 7.90 -3.05
CA ASP A 259 1.77 7.31 -2.23
C ASP A 259 1.77 5.79 -2.44
N PRO A 260 2.88 5.20 -2.94
CA PRO A 260 2.96 3.76 -3.18
C PRO A 260 2.73 2.94 -1.90
N SER A 261 2.95 3.53 -0.73
CA SER A 261 2.70 2.85 0.55
C SER A 261 1.23 2.70 0.89
N LEU A 262 0.28 3.30 0.16
CA LEU A 262 -1.16 3.09 0.34
C LEU A 262 -1.69 1.78 -0.27
N GLN A 263 -0.83 1.04 -0.97
CA GLN A 263 -1.19 -0.24 -1.57
C GLN A 263 -0.05 -1.23 -1.35
N ASP A 264 -0.30 -2.27 -0.57
CA ASP A 264 0.57 -3.44 -0.51
C ASP A 264 -0.01 -4.53 -1.43
N PRO A 265 0.68 -4.92 -2.52
CA PRO A 265 0.18 -5.94 -3.42
C PRO A 265 0.07 -7.33 -2.77
N ASN A 266 0.69 -7.52 -1.59
CA ASN A 266 0.61 -8.77 -0.83
C ASN A 266 -0.52 -8.76 0.21
N ARG A 267 -1.21 -7.62 0.39
CA ARG A 267 -2.33 -7.48 1.32
C ARG A 267 -3.64 -7.28 0.57
N THR A 268 -4.72 -7.69 1.21
CA THR A 268 -6.07 -7.38 0.70
C THR A 268 -6.38 -5.92 0.99
N SER A 269 -6.56 -5.14 -0.07
CA SER A 269 -6.98 -3.75 0.04
C SER A 269 -8.48 -3.68 0.35
N ILE A 270 -8.82 -3.06 1.46
CA ILE A 270 -10.19 -2.73 1.85
C ILE A 270 -10.36 -1.22 1.71
N VAL A 271 -11.36 -0.79 0.95
CA VAL A 271 -11.74 0.61 0.85
C VAL A 271 -12.90 0.86 1.79
N ALA A 272 -12.76 1.83 2.70
CA ALA A 272 -13.82 2.28 3.59
C ALA A 272 -14.11 3.76 3.35
N ILE A 273 -15.36 4.11 3.09
CA ILE A 273 -15.77 5.46 2.70
C ILE A 273 -16.83 5.93 3.69
N GLY A 274 -16.65 7.15 4.21
CA GLY A 274 -17.62 7.77 5.10
C GLY A 274 -17.24 9.19 5.45
N ASP A 275 -18.24 10.07 5.52
CA ASP A 275 -18.08 11.45 5.95
C ASP A 275 -17.88 11.52 7.47
N ARG A 276 -16.67 11.89 7.92
CA ARG A 276 -16.35 12.00 9.35
C ARG A 276 -16.94 13.24 10.01
N THR A 277 -17.59 14.12 9.28
CA THR A 277 -18.35 15.25 9.81
C THR A 277 -19.82 14.87 10.03
N ALA A 278 -20.35 13.93 9.24
CA ALA A 278 -21.70 13.39 9.38
C ALA A 278 -21.84 12.41 10.55
N ALA A 279 -23.03 12.34 11.15
CA ALA A 279 -23.29 11.48 12.30
C ALA A 279 -23.10 9.98 11.99
N VAL A 280 -23.60 9.52 10.84
CA VAL A 280 -23.49 8.12 10.41
C VAL A 280 -22.04 7.75 10.07
N GLY A 281 -21.34 8.60 9.31
CA GLY A 281 -19.94 8.34 8.97
C GLY A 281 -19.00 8.38 10.18
N GLN A 282 -19.23 9.27 11.16
CA GLN A 282 -18.52 9.23 12.45
C GLN A 282 -18.79 7.95 13.23
N TYR A 283 -20.04 7.51 13.27
CA TYR A 283 -20.41 6.25 13.92
C TYR A 283 -19.74 5.06 13.25
N PHE A 284 -19.78 5.00 11.92
CA PHE A 284 -19.15 3.95 11.13
C PHE A 284 -17.63 3.91 11.31
N HIS A 285 -16.96 5.08 11.31
CA HIS A 285 -15.53 5.18 11.63
C HIS A 285 -15.19 4.63 13.03
N LYS A 286 -16.00 4.97 14.04
CA LYS A 286 -15.85 4.46 15.40
C LYS A 286 -16.09 2.95 15.47
N LEU A 287 -17.07 2.45 14.72
CA LEU A 287 -17.40 1.04 14.65
C LEU A 287 -16.22 0.23 14.06
N LEU A 288 -15.70 0.67 12.92
CA LEU A 288 -14.56 0.04 12.24
C LEU A 288 -13.30 0.04 13.10
N THR A 289 -12.94 1.18 13.69
CA THR A 289 -11.79 1.26 14.60
C THR A 289 -11.97 0.46 15.88
N LYS A 290 -13.22 0.30 16.37
CA LYS A 290 -13.53 -0.58 17.50
C LYS A 290 -13.42 -2.06 17.12
N ALA A 291 -13.82 -2.43 15.90
CA ALA A 291 -13.69 -3.80 15.39
C ALA A 291 -12.22 -4.21 15.30
N VAL A 292 -11.39 -3.43 14.59
CA VAL A 292 -9.95 -3.66 14.47
C VAL A 292 -9.30 -3.82 15.83
N ARG A 293 -9.56 -2.88 16.75
CA ARG A 293 -9.06 -2.90 18.12
C ARG A 293 -9.47 -4.14 18.92
N ASN A 294 -10.71 -4.57 18.80
CA ASN A 294 -11.19 -5.75 19.52
C ASN A 294 -10.43 -6.98 19.01
N ILE A 295 -10.31 -7.12 17.69
CA ILE A 295 -9.53 -8.19 17.07
C ILE A 295 -8.07 -8.15 17.55
N THR A 296 -7.41 -6.98 17.54
CA THR A 296 -6.01 -6.87 18.01
C THR A 296 -5.87 -7.32 19.48
N ARG A 297 -6.81 -6.95 20.35
CA ARG A 297 -6.79 -7.34 21.77
C ARG A 297 -7.01 -8.83 21.97
N GLU A 298 -7.96 -9.39 21.23
CA GLU A 298 -8.24 -10.83 21.26
C GLU A 298 -7.04 -11.62 20.77
N ASN A 299 -6.42 -11.22 19.65
CA ASN A 299 -5.20 -11.83 19.15
C ASN A 299 -4.06 -11.78 20.18
N ALA A 300 -3.87 -10.64 20.86
CA ALA A 300 -2.87 -10.54 21.92
C ALA A 300 -3.14 -11.48 23.09
N ALA A 301 -4.41 -11.65 23.47
CA ALA A 301 -4.81 -12.60 24.52
C ALA A 301 -4.61 -14.05 24.09
N ILE A 302 -4.94 -14.39 22.83
CA ILE A 302 -4.71 -15.70 22.22
C ILE A 302 -3.21 -16.03 22.22
N SER A 303 -2.37 -15.11 21.73
CA SER A 303 -0.92 -15.30 21.71
C SER A 303 -0.34 -15.50 23.12
N ALA A 304 -0.82 -14.75 24.11
CA ALA A 304 -0.41 -14.93 25.50
C ALA A 304 -0.84 -16.31 26.07
N ALA A 305 -2.05 -16.77 25.75
CA ALA A 305 -2.54 -18.08 26.16
C ALA A 305 -1.75 -19.23 25.50
N LEU A 306 -1.43 -19.11 24.22
CA LEU A 306 -0.61 -20.09 23.49
C LEU A 306 0.82 -20.17 24.05
N LEU A 307 1.44 -19.03 24.37
CA LEU A 307 2.75 -18.98 25.02
C LEU A 307 2.73 -19.58 26.44
N ALA A 308 1.65 -19.34 27.19
CA ALA A 308 1.48 -19.95 28.51
C ALA A 308 1.32 -21.48 28.41
N LYS A 309 0.57 -21.96 27.42
CA LYS A 309 0.39 -23.40 27.17
C LYS A 309 1.72 -24.07 26.78
N SER A 310 2.48 -23.49 25.85
CA SER A 310 3.78 -24.05 25.47
C SER A 310 4.80 -24.04 26.62
N ALA A 311 4.80 -22.99 27.44
CA ALA A 311 5.64 -22.93 28.64
C ALA A 311 5.25 -23.97 29.70
N ALA A 312 3.95 -24.28 29.84
CA ALA A 312 3.46 -25.32 30.75
C ALA A 312 3.83 -26.74 30.25
N GLU A 313 3.70 -27.01 28.95
CA GLU A 313 4.11 -28.28 28.33
C GLU A 313 5.62 -28.53 28.44
N LEU A 314 6.45 -27.47 28.40
CA LEU A 314 7.89 -27.54 28.63
C LEU A 314 8.27 -27.73 30.12
N ALA A 315 7.35 -27.47 31.04
CA ALA A 315 7.58 -27.51 32.48
C ALA A 315 7.10 -28.82 33.15
N ASP A 316 6.63 -29.80 32.37
CA ASP A 316 6.21 -31.13 32.87
C ASP A 316 7.31 -32.19 32.63
N PRO A 317 8.14 -32.54 33.63
CA PRO A 317 9.15 -33.58 33.49
C PRO A 317 8.55 -34.93 33.90
N ALA A 318 7.69 -35.51 33.08
CA ALA A 318 7.20 -36.86 33.32
C ALA A 318 6.98 -37.64 32.01
N LEU A 319 8.09 -38.13 31.44
CA LEU A 319 8.12 -39.49 30.90
C LEU A 319 9.58 -39.96 30.79
N ASP A 320 10.12 -40.50 31.88
CA ASP A 320 11.15 -41.54 31.76
C ASP A 320 10.44 -42.89 31.80
N SER A 321 10.63 -43.64 30.72
CA SER A 321 10.01 -44.93 30.48
C SER A 321 10.77 -46.04 31.22
N THR A 322 10.18 -46.62 32.26
CA THR A 322 10.38 -48.03 32.60
C THR A 322 9.09 -48.62 33.17
N GLY A 323 8.84 -49.89 32.83
CA GLY A 323 7.51 -50.52 32.79
C GLY A 323 6.74 -50.60 34.11
N THR A 324 5.46 -50.95 34.08
CA THR A 324 4.98 -52.34 34.05
C THR A 324 3.46 -52.27 33.92
N ALA A 325 2.90 -53.17 33.12
CA ALA A 325 1.46 -53.28 32.96
C ALA A 325 0.81 -53.81 34.26
N THR A 326 -0.11 -53.02 34.83
CA THR A 326 -1.22 -53.56 35.63
C THR A 326 -2.46 -52.75 35.27
N ALA A 327 -3.46 -53.46 34.74
CA ALA A 327 -4.79 -52.95 34.53
C ALA A 327 -5.43 -52.66 35.88
N ASP A 328 -5.90 -51.42 36.08
CA ASP A 328 -7.02 -51.17 36.96
C ASP A 328 -7.80 -49.93 36.51
N THR A 329 -9.09 -50.02 36.74
CA THR A 329 -10.13 -49.23 36.10
C THR A 329 -10.37 -47.98 36.92
N ALA A 330 -10.03 -46.80 36.40
CA ALA A 330 -10.47 -45.53 36.96
C ALA A 330 -10.94 -44.62 35.82
N ALA A 331 -12.25 -44.37 35.79
CA ALA A 331 -12.86 -43.39 34.91
C ALA A 331 -12.45 -41.98 35.39
N ASP A 332 -11.33 -41.48 34.89
CA ASP A 332 -10.96 -40.09 35.03
C ASP A 332 -11.72 -39.26 33.99
N THR A 333 -12.61 -38.41 34.49
CA THR A 333 -13.20 -37.33 33.73
C THR A 333 -12.10 -36.36 33.30
N VAL A 334 -11.55 -36.56 32.11
CA VAL A 334 -10.75 -35.55 31.42
C VAL A 334 -11.69 -34.37 31.18
N ALA A 335 -11.51 -33.29 31.95
CA ALA A 335 -12.14 -32.02 31.65
C ALA A 335 -11.72 -31.64 30.23
N ALA A 336 -12.67 -31.60 29.31
CA ALA A 336 -12.42 -31.23 27.93
C ALA A 336 -11.83 -29.82 27.91
N GLU A 337 -10.52 -29.69 27.67
CA GLU A 337 -9.89 -28.40 27.43
C GLU A 337 -10.64 -27.73 26.27
N THR A 338 -11.22 -26.56 26.54
CA THR A 338 -11.84 -25.75 25.48
C THR A 338 -10.76 -25.34 24.48
N PRO A 339 -10.91 -25.63 23.17
CA PRO A 339 -9.91 -25.27 22.18
C PRO A 339 -9.65 -23.76 22.17
N ILE A 340 -8.37 -23.35 22.21
CA ILE A 340 -7.98 -21.95 22.03
C ILE A 340 -8.29 -21.56 20.58
N PRO A 341 -9.07 -20.48 20.32
CA PRO A 341 -9.40 -20.07 18.96
C PRO A 341 -8.16 -19.54 18.22
N SER A 342 -8.13 -19.75 16.90
CA SER A 342 -7.07 -19.19 16.04
C SER A 342 -7.18 -17.65 15.94
N PRO A 343 -6.06 -16.92 15.93
CA PRO A 343 -6.06 -15.47 15.77
C PRO A 343 -6.54 -15.08 14.36
N ILE A 344 -7.16 -13.90 14.25
CA ILE A 344 -7.55 -13.32 12.96
C ILE A 344 -6.34 -12.58 12.40
N ASP A 345 -5.87 -12.94 11.20
CA ASP A 345 -4.73 -12.29 10.57
C ASP A 345 -5.09 -10.88 10.05
N LEU A 346 -4.90 -9.86 10.88
CA LEU A 346 -5.07 -8.47 10.47
C LEU A 346 -3.90 -7.95 9.64
N ASP A 347 -2.74 -8.62 9.66
CA ASP A 347 -1.55 -8.18 8.93
C ASP A 347 -1.70 -8.45 7.42
N SER A 348 -2.57 -9.39 7.05
CA SER A 348 -2.98 -9.64 5.65
C SER A 348 -3.94 -8.58 5.09
N LEU A 349 -4.43 -7.65 5.91
CA LEU A 349 -5.36 -6.60 5.51
C LEU A 349 -4.71 -5.22 5.49
N GLU A 350 -5.21 -4.38 4.60
CA GLU A 350 -4.98 -2.94 4.61
C GLU A 350 -6.29 -2.21 4.35
N ILE A 351 -6.71 -1.36 5.27
CA ILE A 351 -7.94 -0.58 5.17
C ILE A 351 -7.58 0.87 4.84
N LEU A 352 -8.01 1.35 3.68
CA LEU A 352 -7.91 2.73 3.26
C LEU A 352 -9.21 3.47 3.54
N TRP A 353 -9.18 4.39 4.50
CA TRP A 353 -10.30 5.30 4.78
C TRP A 353 -10.29 6.49 3.81
N ILE A 354 -11.41 6.73 3.13
CA ILE A 354 -11.63 7.87 2.23
C ILE A 354 -12.77 8.72 2.78
N ASP A 355 -12.50 10.01 2.99
CA ASP A 355 -13.52 10.98 3.37
C ASP A 355 -14.06 11.70 2.12
N PRO A 356 -15.34 11.56 1.75
CA PRO A 356 -15.90 12.19 0.56
C PRO A 356 -15.92 13.72 0.64
N GLN A 357 -15.83 14.34 1.83
CA GLN A 357 -15.69 15.79 1.96
C GLN A 357 -14.30 16.29 1.51
N VAL A 358 -13.28 15.45 1.66
CA VAL A 358 -11.92 15.74 1.18
C VAL A 358 -11.78 15.35 -0.29
N PHE A 359 -12.43 14.26 -0.71
CA PHE A 359 -12.39 13.74 -2.07
C PHE A 359 -13.79 13.61 -2.71
N PRO A 360 -14.44 14.72 -3.10
CA PRO A 360 -15.80 14.66 -3.64
C PRO A 360 -15.96 13.80 -4.91
N SER A 361 -14.88 13.65 -5.68
CA SER A 361 -14.85 12.79 -6.87
C SER A 361 -15.08 11.31 -6.55
N ILE A 362 -14.88 10.87 -5.30
CA ILE A 362 -15.14 9.49 -4.89
C ILE A 362 -16.62 9.13 -5.02
N SER A 363 -17.53 10.09 -4.83
CA SER A 363 -18.97 9.85 -4.97
C SER A 363 -19.34 9.51 -6.42
N VAL A 364 -18.73 10.19 -7.39
CA VAL A 364 -18.92 9.90 -8.82
C VAL A 364 -18.32 8.54 -9.19
N TRP A 365 -17.18 8.19 -8.59
CA TRP A 365 -16.57 6.88 -8.79
C TRP A 365 -17.47 5.76 -8.25
N LEU A 366 -18.09 5.96 -7.08
CA LEU A 366 -19.01 4.99 -6.47
C LEU A 366 -20.22 4.69 -7.36
N ASP A 367 -20.77 5.70 -8.04
CA ASP A 367 -21.90 5.53 -8.98
C ASP A 367 -21.55 4.59 -10.15
N GLN A 368 -20.27 4.40 -10.46
CA GLN A 368 -19.78 3.61 -11.59
C GLN A 368 -19.41 2.17 -11.20
N ILE A 369 -19.47 1.82 -9.92
CA ILE A 369 -19.06 0.51 -9.44
C ILE A 369 -20.26 -0.40 -9.27
N PRO A 370 -20.27 -1.60 -9.90
CA PRO A 370 -21.19 -2.64 -9.49
C PRO A 370 -20.86 -3.04 -8.04
N THR A 371 -21.78 -2.72 -7.12
CA THR A 371 -21.69 -3.12 -5.71
C THR A 371 -22.47 -4.42 -5.51
N THR A 372 -21.85 -5.37 -4.82
CA THR A 372 -22.49 -6.61 -4.39
C THR A 372 -23.11 -6.36 -3.01
N GLY A 373 -24.44 -6.34 -2.94
CA GLY A 373 -25.18 -6.03 -1.69
C GLY A 373 -25.61 -4.56 -1.58
N ALA A 374 -26.66 -4.32 -0.80
CA ALA A 374 -27.26 -2.99 -0.66
C ALA A 374 -26.30 -2.04 0.08
N GLN A 375 -26.17 -0.81 -0.43
CA GLN A 375 -25.33 0.21 0.19
C GLN A 375 -26.17 1.39 0.66
N ARG A 376 -25.79 1.98 1.79
CA ARG A 376 -26.26 3.33 2.12
C ARG A 376 -25.43 4.36 1.36
N LEU A 377 -26.08 5.42 0.90
CA LEU A 377 -25.41 6.48 0.14
C LEU A 377 -24.33 7.24 0.93
N ASP A 378 -24.32 7.11 2.27
CA ASP A 378 -23.46 7.85 3.17
C ASP A 378 -22.24 7.06 3.70
N ILE A 379 -22.25 5.72 3.59
CA ILE A 379 -21.15 4.85 4.04
C ILE A 379 -20.96 3.62 3.14
N TYR A 380 -19.71 3.26 2.88
CA TYR A 380 -19.34 2.09 2.08
C TYR A 380 -18.13 1.39 2.69
N ILE A 381 -18.08 0.06 2.57
CA ILE A 381 -16.85 -0.69 2.82
C ILE A 381 -16.81 -1.94 1.94
N GLY A 382 -15.66 -2.17 1.31
CA GLY A 382 -15.50 -3.30 0.40
C GLY A 382 -14.05 -3.73 0.26
N ALA A 383 -13.84 -5.03 0.06
CA ALA A 383 -12.57 -5.59 -0.35
C ALA A 383 -12.42 -5.42 -1.86
N VAL A 384 -11.32 -4.80 -2.27
CA VAL A 384 -10.97 -4.58 -3.66
C VAL A 384 -9.65 -5.31 -3.89
N ASN A 385 -9.67 -6.38 -4.68
CA ASN A 385 -8.44 -6.98 -5.14
C ASN A 385 -7.98 -6.20 -6.39
N PRO A 386 -6.81 -5.55 -6.39
CA PRO A 386 -6.31 -4.85 -7.58
C PRO A 386 -5.95 -5.81 -8.73
N ALA A 387 -5.69 -7.09 -8.44
CA ALA A 387 -5.31 -8.11 -9.41
C ALA A 387 -6.50 -8.95 -9.93
N ALA A 388 -7.63 -8.98 -9.21
CA ALA A 388 -8.83 -9.69 -9.62
C ALA A 388 -9.98 -8.70 -9.79
N ALA A 389 -10.81 -8.84 -10.83
CA ALA A 389 -11.99 -7.99 -11.04
C ALA A 389 -13.06 -8.14 -9.93
N GLU A 390 -12.83 -9.02 -8.96
CA GLU A 390 -13.74 -9.34 -7.87
C GLU A 390 -13.72 -8.26 -6.78
N ARG A 391 -14.92 -7.81 -6.40
CA ARG A 391 -15.15 -6.82 -5.35
C ARG A 391 -16.23 -7.37 -4.42
N VAL A 392 -15.92 -7.45 -3.13
CA VAL A 392 -16.86 -7.90 -2.11
C VAL A 392 -17.19 -6.72 -1.23
N TRP A 393 -18.45 -6.28 -1.23
CA TRP A 393 -18.90 -5.16 -0.41
C TRP A 393 -19.71 -5.66 0.80
N LEU A 394 -19.61 -4.96 1.92
CA LEU A 394 -20.49 -5.18 3.06
C LEU A 394 -21.86 -4.57 2.76
N ASP A 395 -22.95 -5.29 3.03
CA ASP A 395 -24.28 -4.67 3.05
C ASP A 395 -24.37 -3.69 4.24
N THR A 396 -24.18 -2.40 3.96
CA THR A 396 -24.20 -1.35 4.98
C THR A 396 -25.63 -0.98 5.40
N THR A 397 -26.66 -1.45 4.68
CA THR A 397 -28.06 -1.26 5.07
C THR A 397 -28.45 -2.16 6.25
N ALA A 398 -27.75 -3.29 6.43
CA ALA A 398 -27.89 -4.17 7.58
C ALA A 398 -27.41 -3.53 8.90
N LEU A 399 -26.66 -2.43 8.85
CA LEU A 399 -26.22 -1.73 10.05
C LEU A 399 -27.39 -1.00 10.74
N ASN A 400 -27.62 -1.34 12.00
CA ASN A 400 -28.61 -0.70 12.84
C ASN A 400 -28.09 0.67 13.35
N THR A 401 -28.51 1.75 12.71
CA THR A 401 -28.13 3.13 13.07
C THR A 401 -29.15 3.84 13.96
N THR A 402 -30.12 3.12 14.53
CA THR A 402 -31.24 3.73 15.31
C THR A 402 -30.88 4.04 16.76
N GLY A 403 -29.71 3.60 17.24
CA GLY A 403 -29.23 3.86 18.61
C GLY A 403 -29.91 3.03 19.70
N GLY A 404 -30.62 1.96 19.35
CA GLY A 404 -31.20 1.03 20.32
C GLY A 404 -30.16 0.28 21.15
N LYS A 405 -30.56 -0.24 22.33
CA LYS A 405 -29.69 -1.10 23.16
C LYS A 405 -29.24 -2.32 22.35
N GLY A 406 -27.95 -2.67 22.39
CA GLY A 406 -27.42 -3.82 21.66
C GLY A 406 -27.08 -3.55 20.18
N ALA A 407 -27.43 -2.38 19.64
CA ALA A 407 -27.15 -2.06 18.24
C ALA A 407 -25.64 -1.98 17.97
N ASP A 408 -24.89 -1.35 18.86
CA ASP A 408 -23.43 -1.26 18.78
C ASP A 408 -22.78 -2.65 18.78
N GLU A 409 -23.20 -3.53 19.68
CA GLU A 409 -22.67 -4.90 19.80
C GLU A 409 -22.98 -5.72 18.55
N THR A 410 -24.22 -5.63 18.04
CA THR A 410 -24.66 -6.34 16.84
C THR A 410 -23.90 -5.87 15.60
N ASN A 411 -23.80 -4.55 15.42
CA ASN A 411 -23.07 -3.96 14.29
C ASN A 411 -21.57 -4.30 14.35
N LEU A 412 -21.01 -4.37 15.56
CA LEU A 412 -19.61 -4.70 15.77
C LEU A 412 -19.32 -6.16 15.37
N LEU A 413 -20.23 -7.07 15.71
CA LEU A 413 -20.18 -8.47 15.28
C LEU A 413 -20.28 -8.59 13.76
N LEU A 414 -21.19 -7.85 13.13
CA LEU A 414 -21.39 -7.86 11.68
C LEU A 414 -20.12 -7.39 10.93
N VAL A 415 -19.54 -6.26 11.32
CA VAL A 415 -18.30 -5.76 10.70
C VAL A 415 -17.14 -6.73 10.94
N ARG A 416 -17.03 -7.28 12.15
CA ARG A 416 -16.00 -8.26 12.48
C ARG A 416 -16.13 -9.53 11.63
N GLN A 417 -17.33 -10.11 11.56
CA GLN A 417 -17.59 -11.32 10.80
C GLN A 417 -17.27 -11.11 9.32
N TRP A 418 -17.68 -9.97 8.75
CA TRP A 418 -17.36 -9.64 7.37
C TRP A 418 -15.85 -9.52 7.14
N LEU A 419 -15.09 -8.88 8.04
CA LEU A 419 -13.62 -8.83 7.93
C LEU A 419 -13.00 -10.25 7.97
N GLN A 420 -13.53 -11.13 8.83
CA GLN A 420 -13.08 -12.52 8.89
C GLN A 420 -13.41 -13.30 7.61
N GLU A 421 -14.59 -13.08 7.03
CA GLU A 421 -15.00 -13.70 5.76
C GLU A 421 -14.14 -13.23 4.60
N VAL A 422 -13.80 -11.93 4.54
CA VAL A 422 -12.85 -11.40 3.55
C VAL A 422 -11.50 -12.11 3.68
N ILE A 423 -10.93 -12.19 4.88
CA ILE A 423 -9.66 -12.91 5.11
C ILE A 423 -9.79 -14.38 4.70
N ALA A 424 -10.85 -15.06 5.15
CA ALA A 424 -11.07 -16.48 4.88
C ALA A 424 -11.24 -16.78 3.38
N THR A 425 -11.93 -15.91 2.65
CA THR A 425 -12.12 -16.04 1.19
C THR A 425 -10.79 -15.91 0.46
N GLN A 426 -9.92 -15.02 0.91
CA GLN A 426 -8.57 -14.85 0.35
C GLN A 426 -7.67 -16.04 0.69
N VAL A 427 -7.75 -16.56 1.92
CA VAL A 427 -7.05 -17.79 2.32
C VAL A 427 -7.56 -18.98 1.49
N ALA A 428 -8.87 -19.11 1.27
CA ALA A 428 -9.44 -20.16 0.45
C ALA A 428 -9.01 -20.05 -1.02
N ALA A 429 -8.95 -18.83 -1.58
CA ALA A 429 -8.44 -18.58 -2.93
C ALA A 429 -6.95 -18.92 -3.03
N ALA A 430 -6.13 -18.51 -2.06
CA ALA A 430 -4.71 -18.81 -1.99
C ALA A 430 -4.44 -20.31 -1.77
N GLN A 431 -5.23 -20.97 -0.92
CA GLN A 431 -5.19 -22.41 -0.68
C GLN A 431 -5.68 -23.19 -1.90
N ALA A 432 -6.70 -22.74 -2.63
CA ALA A 432 -7.13 -23.35 -3.88
C ALA A 432 -6.03 -23.24 -4.94
N LEU A 433 -5.36 -22.09 -5.04
CA LEU A 433 -4.15 -21.94 -5.87
C LEU A 433 -3.05 -22.93 -5.43
N ALA A 434 -2.76 -23.01 -4.13
CA ALA A 434 -1.73 -23.89 -3.58
C ALA A 434 -2.08 -25.39 -3.69
N SER A 435 -3.36 -25.75 -3.62
CA SER A 435 -3.88 -27.11 -3.79
C SER A 435 -3.83 -27.52 -5.27
N ASN A 436 -4.12 -26.60 -6.18
CA ASN A 436 -3.93 -26.80 -7.61
C ASN A 436 -2.44 -26.99 -7.94
N VAL A 437 -1.53 -26.36 -7.19
CA VAL A 437 -0.07 -26.61 -7.28
C VAL A 437 0.32 -27.97 -6.67
N ALA A 438 -0.27 -28.37 -5.54
CA ALA A 438 -0.01 -29.67 -4.90
C ALA A 438 -0.54 -30.87 -5.69
N THR A 439 -1.64 -30.71 -6.44
CA THR A 439 -2.20 -31.78 -7.29
C THR A 439 -1.35 -32.02 -8.54
N ILE A 440 -0.57 -31.03 -8.98
CA ILE A 440 0.42 -31.16 -10.08
C ILE A 440 1.72 -31.82 -9.60
N ALA A 441 2.00 -31.80 -8.29
CA ALA A 441 3.24 -32.32 -7.69
C ALA A 441 3.31 -33.86 -7.56
N THR A 442 2.31 -34.63 -8.05
CA THR A 442 2.42 -36.10 -8.16
C THR A 442 2.98 -36.58 -9.49
N ILE A 443 3.39 -35.68 -10.38
CA ILE A 443 4.15 -36.06 -11.58
C ILE A 443 5.46 -35.29 -11.59
N THR A 444 6.43 -35.86 -10.87
CA THR A 444 7.87 -35.54 -10.91
C THR A 444 8.26 -34.14 -10.40
N GLU A 445 9.25 -34.14 -9.52
CA GLU A 445 9.84 -32.99 -8.82
C GLU A 445 9.85 -31.66 -9.61
N PRO A 446 9.61 -30.53 -8.92
CA PRO A 446 10.24 -29.30 -9.37
C PRO A 446 10.88 -28.50 -8.24
N THR A 447 12.16 -28.22 -8.47
CA THR A 447 12.88 -27.04 -8.03
C THR A 447 12.09 -25.74 -8.28
N THR A 448 12.09 -24.86 -7.29
CA THR A 448 11.65 -23.46 -7.32
C THR A 448 12.26 -22.66 -8.48
N GLN A 449 11.43 -22.12 -9.39
CA GLN A 449 11.75 -20.94 -10.22
C GLN A 449 10.46 -20.32 -10.78
N THR A 450 10.08 -19.14 -10.28
CA THR A 450 9.03 -18.29 -10.86
C THR A 450 9.59 -17.53 -12.06
N GLY A 451 9.12 -17.83 -13.28
CA GLY A 451 9.55 -17.18 -14.53
C GLY A 451 8.72 -17.61 -15.75
N ARG A 452 8.73 -16.82 -16.84
CA ARG A 452 8.14 -17.20 -18.15
C ARG A 452 8.74 -18.52 -18.61
N ARG A 453 7.92 -19.43 -19.14
CA ARG A 453 8.36 -20.75 -19.63
C ARG A 453 7.69 -21.13 -20.95
N PHE A 454 8.34 -22.00 -21.72
CA PHE A 454 7.69 -22.60 -22.88
C PHE A 454 6.57 -23.54 -22.40
N SER A 455 5.37 -23.32 -22.93
CA SER A 455 4.29 -24.31 -22.91
C SER A 455 4.40 -25.32 -24.05
N ALA A 456 5.01 -24.92 -25.16
CA ALA A 456 5.38 -25.80 -26.27
C ALA A 456 6.74 -25.37 -26.82
N GLU A 457 7.64 -26.33 -27.00
CA GLU A 457 8.96 -26.16 -27.61
C GLU A 457 9.02 -26.89 -28.95
N PRO A 458 9.88 -26.46 -29.88
CA PRO A 458 10.02 -27.14 -31.14
C PRO A 458 10.59 -28.53 -30.96
N GLN A 459 10.05 -29.47 -31.71
CA GLN A 459 10.51 -30.85 -31.71
C GLN A 459 11.28 -31.15 -33.00
N SER A 460 12.29 -31.99 -32.89
CA SER A 460 13.02 -32.48 -34.07
C SER A 460 12.07 -33.28 -34.95
N LEU A 461 12.10 -33.03 -36.25
CA LEU A 461 11.17 -33.62 -37.20
C LEU A 461 11.84 -33.91 -38.53
N ALA A 462 11.37 -34.96 -39.19
CA ALA A 462 11.78 -35.32 -40.54
C ALA A 462 10.61 -35.08 -41.51
N VAL A 463 10.85 -34.30 -42.55
CA VAL A 463 9.81 -33.87 -43.50
C VAL A 463 10.28 -34.16 -44.92
N ARG A 464 9.34 -34.43 -45.84
CA ARG A 464 9.69 -34.62 -47.24
C ARG A 464 9.80 -33.28 -47.95
N GLU A 465 10.74 -33.16 -48.86
CA GLU A 465 10.90 -31.97 -49.71
C GLU A 465 9.55 -31.59 -50.37
N GLY A 466 9.17 -30.32 -50.25
CA GLY A 466 7.89 -29.78 -50.73
C GLY A 466 6.71 -29.83 -49.73
N GLN A 467 6.83 -30.50 -48.58
CA GLN A 467 5.76 -30.54 -47.57
C GLN A 467 5.85 -29.35 -46.59
N PRO A 468 4.71 -28.75 -46.18
CA PRO A 468 4.70 -27.74 -45.14
C PRO A 468 4.90 -28.37 -43.76
N PHE A 469 5.53 -27.64 -42.84
CA PHE A 469 5.62 -28.04 -41.43
C PHE A 469 5.65 -26.82 -40.52
N VAL A 470 5.44 -27.04 -39.22
CA VAL A 470 5.44 -25.97 -38.23
C VAL A 470 6.37 -26.33 -37.08
N LEU A 471 7.20 -25.37 -36.68
CA LEU A 471 7.97 -25.43 -35.45
C LEU A 471 7.19 -24.72 -34.35
N GLU A 472 6.66 -25.52 -33.43
CA GLU A 472 5.91 -25.04 -32.26
C GLU A 472 6.81 -24.21 -31.35
N CYS A 473 6.36 -23.02 -30.96
CA CYS A 473 7.02 -22.24 -29.91
C CYS A 473 5.99 -21.36 -29.21
N VAL A 474 5.50 -21.80 -28.05
CA VAL A 474 4.44 -21.10 -27.31
C VAL A 474 4.89 -20.87 -25.88
N VAL A 475 4.83 -19.62 -25.41
CA VAL A 475 5.30 -19.20 -24.07
C VAL A 475 4.12 -18.83 -23.17
N THR A 476 4.17 -19.23 -21.90
CA THR A 476 3.14 -18.95 -20.88
C THR A 476 3.74 -18.37 -19.59
N GLY A 477 2.95 -17.60 -18.83
CA GLY A 477 3.33 -17.05 -17.52
C GLY A 477 2.35 -16.00 -16.97
N ASP A 478 2.49 -15.64 -15.69
CA ASP A 478 1.56 -14.80 -14.91
C ASP A 478 1.45 -13.33 -15.35
N ARG A 479 2.28 -12.89 -16.30
CA ARG A 479 2.25 -11.54 -16.90
C ARG A 479 2.41 -11.57 -18.41
N VAL A 480 1.70 -12.47 -19.09
CA VAL A 480 1.57 -12.42 -20.55
C VAL A 480 0.54 -11.33 -20.90
N SER A 481 0.91 -10.07 -20.70
CA SER A 481 0.13 -8.90 -21.12
C SER A 481 0.90 -8.12 -22.18
N ALA A 482 0.41 -8.15 -23.42
CA ALA A 482 0.73 -7.28 -24.57
C ALA A 482 2.20 -7.07 -25.00
N ALA A 483 3.19 -7.63 -24.31
CA ALA A 483 4.60 -7.62 -24.68
C ALA A 483 5.28 -8.93 -24.27
N ALA A 484 4.83 -10.06 -24.82
CA ALA A 484 5.73 -11.21 -24.98
C ALA A 484 6.91 -10.66 -25.79
N GLY A 485 8.15 -10.73 -25.27
CA GLY A 485 9.29 -10.11 -25.94
C GLY A 485 9.41 -10.55 -27.40
N ASP A 486 10.14 -9.78 -28.20
CA ASP A 486 10.23 -10.04 -29.64
C ASP A 486 10.60 -11.51 -29.92
N CYS A 487 9.72 -12.22 -30.63
CA CYS A 487 9.95 -13.61 -31.04
C CYS A 487 11.08 -13.66 -32.06
N LEU A 488 12.00 -14.60 -31.88
CA LEU A 488 13.18 -14.78 -32.73
C LEU A 488 13.41 -16.25 -33.02
N TRP A 489 13.82 -16.56 -34.25
CA TRP A 489 14.26 -17.91 -34.62
C TRP A 489 15.71 -17.90 -35.09
N LEU A 490 16.50 -18.81 -34.53
CA LEU A 490 17.87 -19.07 -34.94
C LEU A 490 17.91 -20.39 -35.72
N LYS A 491 18.48 -20.36 -36.93
CA LYS A 491 18.84 -21.54 -37.70
C LYS A 491 20.36 -21.71 -37.70
N ASP A 492 20.84 -22.84 -37.21
CA ASP A 492 22.27 -23.16 -37.08
C ASP A 492 23.05 -22.03 -36.35
N GLY A 493 22.42 -21.46 -35.32
CA GLY A 493 22.94 -20.34 -34.53
C GLY A 493 22.87 -18.96 -35.21
N ARG A 494 22.25 -18.84 -36.39
CA ARG A 494 22.07 -17.57 -37.11
C ARG A 494 20.61 -17.14 -37.13
N ASN A 495 20.37 -15.88 -36.81
CA ASN A 495 19.05 -15.27 -36.86
C ASN A 495 18.50 -15.24 -38.29
N ILE A 496 17.28 -15.77 -38.50
CA ILE A 496 16.61 -15.77 -39.80
C ILE A 496 15.90 -14.44 -40.14
N GLY A 497 15.85 -13.52 -39.17
CA GLY A 497 15.28 -12.17 -39.26
C GLY A 497 14.04 -11.98 -38.38
N ALA A 498 13.97 -10.84 -37.66
CA ALA A 498 12.83 -10.49 -36.82
C ALA A 498 11.56 -10.11 -37.62
N ASN A 499 11.73 -9.70 -38.88
CA ASN A 499 10.63 -9.43 -39.81
C ASN A 499 10.64 -10.46 -40.95
N LEU A 500 9.78 -11.47 -40.83
CA LEU A 500 9.66 -12.56 -41.80
C LEU A 500 9.09 -12.12 -43.17
N ALA A 501 8.60 -10.88 -43.32
CA ALA A 501 8.07 -10.39 -44.60
C ALA A 501 9.11 -10.39 -45.74
N ARG A 502 10.41 -10.33 -45.41
CA ARG A 502 11.50 -10.38 -46.41
C ARG A 502 11.81 -11.79 -46.92
N VAL A 503 11.41 -12.80 -46.17
CA VAL A 503 11.62 -14.23 -46.44
C VAL A 503 10.27 -14.95 -46.64
N SER A 504 9.19 -14.19 -46.80
CA SER A 504 7.88 -14.66 -47.22
C SER A 504 7.93 -15.00 -48.72
N PRO A 505 7.29 -16.09 -49.18
CA PRO A 505 6.31 -16.91 -48.48
C PRO A 505 6.89 -18.07 -47.67
N ASP A 506 8.20 -18.29 -47.71
CA ASP A 506 8.85 -19.49 -47.18
C ASP A 506 8.70 -19.65 -45.66
N TYR A 507 8.88 -18.56 -44.92
CA TYR A 507 8.71 -18.51 -43.47
C TYR A 507 7.63 -17.52 -43.08
N GLN A 508 6.69 -17.97 -42.25
CA GLN A 508 5.59 -17.16 -41.76
C GLN A 508 5.32 -17.45 -40.29
N TRP A 509 4.89 -16.44 -39.55
CA TRP A 509 4.37 -16.67 -38.21
C TRP A 509 3.00 -17.36 -38.31
N ARG A 510 2.74 -18.33 -37.44
CA ARG A 510 1.49 -19.12 -37.45
C ARG A 510 0.21 -18.29 -37.44
N GLN A 511 0.20 -17.13 -36.78
CA GLN A 511 -0.92 -16.19 -36.84
C GLN A 511 -0.41 -14.75 -36.98
N GLN A 512 -0.60 -14.17 -38.17
CA GLN A 512 -0.40 -12.75 -38.44
C GLN A 512 -1.77 -12.09 -38.61
N THR A 513 -2.18 -11.22 -37.69
CA THR A 513 -3.38 -10.40 -37.90
C THR A 513 -3.08 -9.28 -38.91
N THR A 514 -4.10 -8.79 -39.63
CA THR A 514 -3.98 -7.80 -40.72
C THR A 514 -3.41 -6.43 -40.28
N ALA A 515 -3.08 -6.27 -39.00
CA ALA A 515 -2.44 -5.08 -38.40
C ALA A 515 -1.01 -5.34 -37.90
N GLY A 516 -0.40 -6.49 -38.22
CA GLY A 516 0.99 -6.80 -37.84
C GLY A 516 1.21 -7.21 -36.38
N ALA A 517 0.14 -7.44 -35.60
CA ALA A 517 0.25 -7.97 -34.25
C ALA A 517 0.27 -9.52 -34.27
N VAL A 518 1.33 -10.10 -33.71
CA VAL A 518 1.44 -11.54 -33.39
C VAL A 518 0.58 -11.82 -32.16
N ASN A 519 -0.17 -12.93 -32.14
CA ASN A 519 -0.92 -13.31 -30.95
C ASN A 519 0.02 -13.46 -29.75
N VAL A 520 -0.34 -12.80 -28.64
CA VAL A 520 0.54 -12.64 -27.47
C VAL A 520 0.93 -14.03 -26.95
N GLY A 521 2.20 -14.42 -27.13
CA GLY A 521 2.77 -15.66 -26.59
C GLY A 521 2.90 -16.84 -27.57
N ASP A 522 2.45 -16.73 -28.83
CA ASP A 522 2.68 -17.77 -29.86
C ASP A 522 3.74 -17.31 -30.89
N CYS A 523 4.95 -17.83 -30.73
CA CYS A 523 6.11 -17.60 -31.61
C CYS A 523 6.30 -18.77 -32.61
N SER A 524 5.25 -19.52 -32.95
CA SER A 524 5.40 -20.68 -33.84
C SER A 524 5.71 -20.28 -35.29
N LEU A 525 6.70 -20.95 -35.89
CA LEU A 525 7.19 -20.69 -37.25
C LEU A 525 6.61 -21.71 -38.23
N VAL A 526 5.86 -21.24 -39.22
CA VAL A 526 5.32 -22.03 -40.33
C VAL A 526 6.31 -21.98 -41.50
N VAL A 527 6.74 -23.15 -41.95
CA VAL A 527 7.53 -23.32 -43.16
C VAL A 527 6.60 -23.84 -44.26
N ALA A 528 6.40 -23.05 -45.30
CA ALA A 528 5.37 -23.31 -46.30
C ALA A 528 5.70 -24.49 -47.24
N SER A 529 6.98 -24.71 -47.53
CA SER A 529 7.45 -25.79 -48.39
C SER A 529 8.87 -26.19 -48.00
N ALA A 530 9.06 -27.38 -47.44
CA ALA A 530 10.36 -27.87 -46.99
C ALA A 530 11.39 -27.96 -48.13
N ASP A 531 12.55 -27.35 -47.94
CA ASP A 531 13.69 -27.37 -48.87
C ASP A 531 14.94 -27.89 -48.16
N ALA A 532 15.63 -28.86 -48.78
CA ALA A 532 16.75 -29.54 -48.12
C ALA A 532 18.02 -28.69 -48.00
N GLN A 533 18.21 -27.65 -48.80
CA GLN A 533 19.33 -26.72 -48.66
C GLN A 533 19.01 -25.61 -47.66
N ARG A 534 17.75 -25.18 -47.62
CA ARG A 534 17.31 -24.07 -46.77
C ARG A 534 16.96 -24.48 -45.34
N ASP A 535 16.26 -25.61 -45.16
CA ASP A 535 15.59 -25.92 -43.89
C ASP A 535 16.29 -26.99 -43.04
N ASN A 536 17.17 -27.79 -43.63
CA ASN A 536 18.01 -28.75 -42.90
C ASN A 536 18.90 -28.02 -41.89
N GLY A 537 18.88 -28.45 -40.64
CA GLY A 537 19.72 -27.86 -39.59
C GLY A 537 19.05 -27.84 -38.22
N GLN A 538 19.69 -27.13 -37.29
CA GLN A 538 19.20 -26.93 -35.93
C GLN A 538 18.43 -25.61 -35.81
N TRP A 539 17.27 -25.68 -35.17
CA TRP A 539 16.34 -24.58 -35.01
C TRP A 539 16.10 -24.31 -33.53
N VAL A 540 16.26 -23.05 -33.12
CA VAL A 540 16.05 -22.60 -31.74
C VAL A 540 15.11 -21.40 -31.75
N CYS A 541 14.07 -21.45 -30.94
CA CYS A 541 13.19 -20.32 -30.67
C CYS A 541 13.73 -19.51 -29.50
N GLU A 542 13.88 -18.21 -29.66
CA GLU A 542 14.24 -17.29 -28.59
C GLU A 542 13.15 -16.23 -28.41
N VAL A 543 12.83 -15.92 -27.15
CA VAL A 543 11.88 -14.87 -26.79
C VAL A 543 12.61 -13.86 -25.92
N ALA A 544 12.71 -12.62 -26.40
CA ALA A 544 13.53 -11.59 -25.78
C ALA A 544 13.13 -11.31 -24.31
N GLY A 545 14.15 -11.24 -23.45
CA GLY A 545 14.05 -10.82 -22.06
C GLY A 545 13.92 -9.31 -21.89
N ASP A 546 13.65 -8.88 -20.66
CA ASP A 546 13.78 -7.48 -20.21
C ASP A 546 14.60 -7.42 -18.91
N GLN A 547 14.65 -6.25 -18.26
CA GLN A 547 15.41 -6.06 -17.02
C GLN A 547 14.91 -6.91 -15.83
N ARG A 548 13.71 -7.49 -15.92
CA ARG A 548 13.08 -8.28 -14.86
C ARG A 548 12.96 -9.77 -15.21
N GLN A 549 13.04 -10.12 -16.50
CA GLN A 549 12.88 -11.49 -16.98
C GLN A 549 13.97 -11.83 -18.01
N PRO A 550 14.74 -12.92 -17.81
CA PRO A 550 15.78 -13.29 -18.77
C PRO A 550 15.18 -13.68 -20.14
N THR A 551 16.02 -13.63 -21.18
CA THR A 551 15.70 -14.18 -22.50
C THR A 551 15.50 -15.68 -22.37
N LEU A 552 14.43 -16.18 -22.99
CA LEU A 552 14.08 -17.60 -22.95
C LEU A 552 14.46 -18.23 -24.31
N ALA A 553 15.27 -19.28 -24.30
CA ALA A 553 15.70 -20.01 -25.50
C ALA A 553 15.28 -21.47 -25.42
N SER A 554 14.64 -21.98 -26.48
CA SER A 554 14.15 -23.36 -26.52
C SER A 554 15.29 -24.36 -26.66
N ARG A 555 15.00 -25.65 -26.48
CA ARG A 555 15.90 -26.69 -26.97
C ARG A 555 16.02 -26.61 -28.49
N ALA A 556 17.20 -27.01 -29.00
CA ALA A 556 17.44 -27.09 -30.44
C ALA A 556 16.67 -28.26 -31.05
N ALA A 557 15.81 -27.96 -32.04
CA ALA A 557 15.11 -28.93 -32.85
C ALA A 557 15.87 -29.17 -34.15
N THR A 558 16.16 -30.42 -34.47
CA THR A 558 16.79 -30.78 -35.75
C THR A 558 15.71 -31.04 -36.79
N VAL A 559 15.73 -30.29 -37.88
CA VAL A 559 14.87 -30.53 -39.05
C VAL A 559 15.68 -31.30 -40.08
N THR A 560 15.15 -32.44 -40.53
CA THR A 560 15.73 -33.25 -41.61
C THR A 560 14.76 -33.35 -42.80
N VAL A 561 15.09 -32.69 -43.90
CA VAL A 561 14.34 -32.75 -45.14
C VAL A 561 14.90 -33.87 -46.01
N THR A 562 14.08 -34.90 -46.24
CA THR A 562 14.42 -36.01 -47.13
C THR A 562 13.96 -35.70 -48.56
N PRO A 563 14.80 -35.97 -49.59
CA PRO A 563 14.43 -35.72 -50.98
C PRO A 563 13.19 -36.53 -51.37
N ALA A 564 12.33 -35.93 -52.21
CA ALA A 564 11.21 -36.66 -52.79
C ALA A 564 11.72 -37.83 -53.65
N PRO A 565 11.04 -39.00 -53.64
CA PRO A 565 11.41 -40.09 -54.53
C PRO A 565 11.35 -39.60 -55.98
N LYS A 566 12.45 -39.77 -56.72
CA LYS A 566 12.49 -39.45 -58.15
C LYS A 566 11.45 -40.30 -58.88
N THR A 567 10.43 -39.65 -59.44
CA THR A 567 9.62 -40.28 -60.49
C THR A 567 10.51 -40.38 -61.72
N GLU A 568 11.02 -41.57 -61.99
CA GLU A 568 11.62 -41.88 -63.30
C GLU A 568 10.53 -41.71 -64.37
N LEU A 569 10.82 -40.88 -65.37
CA LEU A 569 10.14 -40.82 -66.66
C LEU A 569 11.14 -41.25 -67.73
#